data_AF-A0AAD6Y5H1-F1
#
_entry.id   AF-A0AAD6Y5H1-F1
#
_cell.length_a   1.000
_cell.length_b   1.000
_cell.length_c   1.000
_cell.angle_alpha   90.00
_cell.angle_beta   90.00
_cell.angle_gamma   90.00
#
_symmetry.space_group_name_H-M   'P 1'
#
loop_
_entity.id
_entity.type
_entity.pdbx_description
1 polymer ?
#
loop_
_entity_poly.entity_id
_entity_poly.type
_entity_poly.pdbx_seq_one_letter_code
_entity_poly.pdbx_strand_id
1 'polypeptide(L)' 'LLVATSVYVERHFSRGRLLVSSVHNWLSAESIRQLMCLGCWSRQGFVEEEDFKVIASSKLT' A
#
# COMPACT_ATOMS: atom_id res chain seq x y z
N LEU A 1 -4.70 -9.65 -18.33
CA LEU A 1 -5.93 -8.86 -18.53
C LEU A 1 -6.55 -8.54 -17.17
N LEU A 2 -5.96 -7.61 -16.42
CA LEU A 2 -6.57 -7.15 -15.17
C LEU A 2 -7.49 -5.99 -15.52
N VAL A 3 -8.75 -6.31 -15.80
CA VAL A 3 -9.79 -5.29 -15.83
C VAL A 3 -9.86 -4.75 -14.41
N ALA A 4 -9.30 -3.56 -14.20
CA ALA A 4 -9.59 -2.76 -13.03
C ALA A 4 -11.08 -2.39 -13.10
N THR A 5 -11.95 -3.33 -12.74
CA THR A 5 -13.33 -3.00 -12.42
C THR A 5 -13.25 -2.02 -11.27
N SER A 6 -13.84 -0.83 -11.42
CA SER A 6 -13.81 0.22 -10.40
C SER A 6 -14.13 -0.33 -9.00
N VAL A 7 -15.04 -1.31 -8.94
CA VAL A 7 -15.42 -2.08 -7.76
C VAL A 7 -14.24 -2.72 -7.01
N TYR A 8 -13.24 -3.28 -7.71
CA TYR A 8 -12.07 -3.87 -7.06
C TYR A 8 -11.21 -2.79 -6.40
N VAL A 9 -11.00 -1.67 -7.10
CA VAL A 9 -10.29 -0.51 -6.58
C VAL A 9 -11.03 0.04 -5.37
N GLU A 10 -12.33 0.29 -5.48
CA GLU A 10 -13.17 0.78 -4.38
C GLU A 10 -13.16 -0.16 -3.17
N ARG A 11 -13.27 -1.49 -3.38
CA ARG A 11 -13.15 -2.46 -2.28
C ARG A 11 -11.80 -2.36 -1.59
N HIS A 12 -10.72 -2.17 -2.35
CA HIS A 12 -9.38 -2.03 -1.78
C HIS A 12 -9.24 -0.73 -0.97
N PHE A 13 -9.68 0.40 -1.52
CA PHE A 13 -9.75 1.69 -0.82
C PHE A 13 -10.67 1.65 0.41
N SER A 14 -11.77 0.90 0.36
CA SER A 14 -12.69 0.73 1.49
C SER A 14 -12.04 -0.02 2.66
N ARG A 15 -11.15 -0.99 2.38
CA ARG A 15 -10.34 -1.68 3.39
C ARG A 15 -9.21 -0.78 3.90
N GLY A 16 -8.71 0.10 3.03
CA GLY A 16 -7.70 1.12 3.35
C GLY A 16 -8.23 2.36 4.07
N ARG A 17 -9.49 2.40 4.52
CA ARG A 17 -10.10 3.59 5.16
C ARG A 17 -9.30 4.16 6.33
N LEU A 18 -8.55 3.36 7.09
CA LEU A 18 -7.68 3.88 8.17
C LEU A 18 -6.45 4.63 7.64
N LEU A 19 -5.97 4.29 6.44
CA LEU A 19 -4.88 5.00 5.75
C LEU A 19 -5.41 6.21 4.97
N VAL A 20 -6.62 6.10 4.41
CA VAL A 20 -7.29 7.12 3.59
C VAL A 20 -7.95 8.20 4.46
N SER A 21 -8.56 7.80 5.58
CA SER A 21 -9.14 8.73 6.54
C SER A 21 -8.01 9.51 7.18
N SER A 22 -8.09 10.82 7.11
CA SER A 22 -7.14 11.82 7.61
C SER A 22 -7.04 11.84 9.14
N VAL A 23 -6.98 10.67 9.78
CA VAL A 23 -6.70 10.51 11.20
C VAL A 23 -5.20 10.68 11.38
N HIS A 24 -4.73 11.93 11.29
CA HIS A 24 -3.36 12.36 11.59
C HIS A 24 -2.20 11.65 10.84
N ASN A 25 -2.47 10.83 9.84
CA ASN A 25 -1.45 10.32 8.93
C ASN A 25 -1.24 11.39 7.86
N TRP A 26 -0.14 12.13 7.91
CA TRP A 26 0.29 13.15 6.93
C TRP A 26 0.68 12.52 5.57
N LEU A 27 -0.03 11.49 5.15
CA LEU A 27 0.25 10.73 3.96
C LEU A 27 -0.42 11.41 2.77
N SER A 28 0.35 11.65 1.72
CA SER A 28 -0.20 12.11 0.45
C SER A 28 -1.06 11.01 -0.18
N ALA A 29 -1.94 11.39 -1.11
CA ALA A 29 -2.71 10.43 -1.90
C ALA A 29 -1.80 9.42 -2.64
N GLU A 30 -0.60 9.84 -3.04
CA GLU A 30 0.40 8.97 -3.66
C GLU A 30 0.94 7.93 -2.68
N SER A 31 1.35 8.34 -1.47
CA SER A 31 1.85 7.43 -0.44
C SER A 31 0.77 6.41 -0.02
N ILE A 32 -0.47 6.86 0.09
CA ILE A 32 -1.63 6.01 0.40
C ILE A 32 -1.82 4.94 -0.70
N ARG A 33 -1.72 5.32 -1.98
CA ARG A 33 -1.82 4.39 -3.11
C ARG A 33 -0.65 3.40 -3.12
N GLN A 34 0.57 3.86 -2.88
CA GLN A 34 1.76 3.00 -2.82
C GLN A 34 1.64 1.96 -1.70
N LEU A 35 1.22 2.37 -0.50
CA LEU A 35 0.99 1.47 0.63
C LEU A 35 -0.09 0.42 0.33
N MET A 36 -1.18 0.80 -0.33
CA MET A 36 -2.22 -0.14 -0.72
C MET A 36 -1.72 -1.16 -1.76
N CYS A 37 -0.93 -0.74 -2.74
CA CYS A 37 -0.30 -1.66 -3.70
C CYS A 37 0.66 -2.61 -2.99
N LEU A 38 1.50 -2.08 -2.10
CA LEU A 38 2.48 -2.84 -1.33
C LEU A 38 1.81 -3.90 -0.46
N GLY A 39 0.74 -3.56 0.26
CA GLY A 39 -0.04 -4.53 1.03
C GLY A 39 -0.70 -5.61 0.15
N CYS A 40 -1.09 -5.26 -1.08
CA CYS A 40 -1.62 -6.20 -2.05
C CYS A 40 -0.55 -7.19 -2.56
N TRP A 41 0.66 -6.72 -2.80
CA TRP A 41 1.79 -7.53 -3.24
C TRP A 41 2.32 -8.43 -2.13
N SER A 42 2.44 -7.91 -0.91
CA SER A 42 2.80 -8.70 0.27
C SER A 42 1.83 -9.86 0.48
N ARG A 43 0.50 -9.62 0.38
CA ARG A 43 -0.50 -10.69 0.52
C ARG A 43 -0.46 -11.74 -0.60
N GLN A 44 0.14 -11.41 -1.75
CA GLN A 44 0.35 -12.34 -2.86
C GLN A 44 1.73 -13.02 -2.82
N GLY A 45 2.56 -12.71 -1.81
CA GLY A 45 3.92 -13.25 -1.70
C GLY A 45 4.91 -12.64 -2.70
N PHE A 46 4.60 -11.48 -3.27
CA PHE A 46 5.51 -10.76 -4.18
C PHE A 46 6.52 -9.87 -3.46
N VAL A 47 6.40 -9.73 -2.14
CA VAL A 47 7.33 -8.95 -1.31
C VAL A 47 7.70 -9.81 -0.12
N GLU A 48 8.99 -10.07 0.03
CA GLU A 48 9.54 -10.84 1.13
C GLU A 48 9.86 -9.91 2.32
N GLU A 49 9.98 -10.45 3.53
CA GLU A 49 10.28 -9.64 4.72
C GLU A 49 11.67 -8.96 4.59
N GLU A 50 12.57 -9.63 3.88
CA GLU A 50 13.90 -9.20 3.51
C GLU A 50 13.88 -7.88 2.72
N ASP A 51 12.92 -7.71 1.79
CA ASP A 51 12.78 -6.49 1.01
C ASP A 51 12.51 -5.27 1.92
N PHE A 52 11.70 -5.46 2.96
CA PHE A 52 11.42 -4.40 3.93
C PHE A 52 12.65 -4.04 4.78
N LYS A 53 13.49 -5.02 5.15
CA LYS A 53 14.73 -4.80 5.92
C LYS A 53 15.75 -4.02 5.10
N VAL A 54 15.87 -4.33 3.81
CA VAL A 54 16.74 -3.60 2.88
C VAL A 54 16.26 -2.14 2.73
N ILE A 55 14.96 -1.92 2.56
CA ILE A 55 14.42 -0.57 2.41
C ILE A 55 14.56 0.24 3.72
N ALA A 56 14.27 -0.35 4.87
CA ALA A 56 14.36 0.32 6.17
C ALA A 56 15.80 0.76 6.51
N SER A 57 16.79 -0.06 6.14
CA SER A 57 18.20 0.29 6.32
C SER A 57 18.69 1.33 5.32
N SER A 58 18.15 1.34 4.09
CA SER A 58 18.54 2.31 3.05
C SER A 58 18.09 3.75 3.31
N LYS A 59 17.02 3.97 4.08
CA LYS A 59 16.51 5.32 4.41
C LYS A 59 17.17 5.97 5.65
N LEU A 60 18.13 5.30 6.28
CA LEU A 60 18.89 5.78 7.43
C LEU A 60 20.27 6.37 7.07
N THR A 61 20.54 6.54 5.77
CA THR A 61 21.71 7.25 5.21
C THR A 61 21.24 8.39 4.33
#